data_AF-A0A8B8CN43-F1
#
_entry.id   AF-A0A8B8CN43-F1
#
_cell.length_a   1.000
_cell.length_b   1.000
_cell.length_c   1.000
_cell.angle_alpha   90.00
_cell.angle_beta   90.00
_cell.angle_gamma   90.00
#
_symmetry.space_group_name_H-M   'P 1'
#
loop_
_entity.id
_entity.type
_entity.pdbx_description
1 polymer ?
#
loop_
_entity_poly.entity_id
_entity_poly.type
_entity_poly.pdbx_seq_one_letter_code
_entity_poly.pdbx_strand_id
1 'polypeptide(L)'
;MIGCTHPKVSTPNASDKEYIYNTLSTTKGINVCYNRLQTDNACCVDFYLDPHLKTCRPCYGSFGHNCSLRCPDGYYGHGCRQKCDCVNNQKCDPKSGCILWKNRHEKDEE
;
A
#
# COMPACT_ATOMS: atom_id res chain seq x y z
N MET A 1 -24.19 -20.72 -20.16
CA MET A 1 -22.96 -20.53 -19.37
C MET A 1 -22.71 -19.04 -19.28
N ILE A 2 -22.86 -18.44 -18.09
CA ILE A 2 -22.64 -17.01 -17.90
C ILE A 2 -21.13 -16.82 -17.77
N GLY A 3 -20.50 -16.29 -18.80
CA GLY A 3 -19.08 -15.97 -18.80
C GLY A 3 -18.79 -14.83 -17.82
N CYS A 4 -17.83 -15.02 -16.93
CA CYS A 4 -17.32 -13.96 -16.08
C CYS A 4 -16.58 -12.94 -16.98
N THR A 5 -17.24 -11.85 -17.32
CA THR A 5 -16.59 -10.67 -17.91
C THR A 5 -15.81 -9.96 -16.80
N HIS A 6 -14.50 -10.17 -16.74
CA HIS A 6 -13.62 -9.36 -15.91
C HIS A 6 -13.69 -7.90 -16.38
N PRO A 7 -13.90 -6.91 -15.48
CA PRO A 7 -13.69 -5.51 -15.84
C PRO A 7 -12.23 -5.33 -16.22
N LYS A 8 -11.97 -4.83 -17.44
CA LYS A 8 -10.66 -4.39 -17.88
C LYS A 8 -10.20 -3.30 -16.91
N VAL A 9 -9.36 -3.67 -15.94
CA VAL A 9 -8.52 -2.70 -15.24
C VAL A 9 -7.60 -2.16 -16.32
N SER A 10 -7.90 -0.95 -16.78
CA SER A 10 -7.00 -0.14 -17.58
C SER A 10 -5.70 -0.02 -16.80
N THR A 11 -4.75 -0.88 -17.17
CA THR A 11 -3.34 -0.75 -16.83
C THR A 11 -2.92 0.65 -17.26
N PRO A 12 -2.50 1.54 -16.36
CA PRO A 12 -1.82 2.75 -16.79
C PRO A 12 -0.57 2.31 -17.55
N ASN A 13 -0.54 2.73 -18.82
CA ASN A 13 0.54 2.77 -19.80
C ASN A 13 1.84 2.01 -19.47
N ALA A 14 2.18 1.06 -20.34
CA ALA A 14 3.43 0.31 -20.38
C ALA A 14 4.63 1.17 -20.85
N SER A 15 4.91 2.28 -20.17
CA SER A 15 6.16 3.04 -20.32
C SER A 15 6.48 3.70 -18.97
N ASP A 16 7.69 3.44 -18.48
CA ASP A 16 8.34 4.07 -17.31
C ASP A 16 8.19 3.47 -15.90
N LYS A 17 8.34 2.13 -15.74
CA LYS A 17 9.13 1.46 -14.67
C LYS A 17 8.85 -0.04 -14.60
N GLU A 18 9.72 -0.82 -15.24
CA GLU A 18 9.71 -2.28 -15.20
C GLU A 18 10.31 -2.78 -13.86
N TYR A 19 9.48 -2.92 -12.82
CA TYR A 19 9.84 -3.67 -11.62
C TYR A 19 9.55 -5.16 -11.86
N ILE A 20 10.58 -5.96 -12.13
CA ILE A 20 10.43 -7.27 -12.80
C ILE A 20 9.98 -8.41 -11.87
N TYR A 21 10.08 -8.30 -10.55
CA TYR A 21 9.47 -9.24 -9.60
C TYR A 21 9.63 -8.76 -8.15
N ASN A 22 8.66 -9.08 -7.28
CA ASN A 22 8.88 -9.10 -5.83
C ASN A 22 9.78 -10.31 -5.53
N THR A 23 11.09 -10.13 -5.36
CA THR A 23 11.92 -11.24 -4.88
C THR A 23 11.61 -11.46 -3.40
N LEU A 24 10.82 -12.48 -3.09
CA LEU A 24 10.77 -13.10 -1.75
C LEU A 24 12.08 -13.89 -1.47
N SER A 25 13.22 -13.40 -1.94
CA SER A 25 14.50 -14.08 -1.80
C SER A 25 15.21 -13.56 -0.55
N THR A 26 15.49 -14.47 0.38
CA THR A 26 16.29 -14.26 1.59
C THR A 26 17.68 -13.66 1.32
N THR A 27 18.15 -13.66 0.07
CA THR A 27 19.45 -13.09 -0.32
C THR A 27 19.44 -11.58 -0.61
N LYS A 28 18.28 -10.98 -0.95
CA LYS A 28 18.17 -9.55 -1.32
C LYS A 28 17.22 -8.72 -0.45
N GLY A 29 16.64 -9.34 0.59
CA GLY A 29 15.69 -8.70 1.50
C GLY A 29 14.23 -8.84 1.04
N ILE A 30 13.30 -8.87 1.99
CA ILE A 30 11.86 -9.01 1.74
C ILE A 30 11.32 -7.66 1.22
N ASN A 31 10.44 -7.67 0.21
CA ASN A 31 9.81 -6.48 -0.39
C ASN A 31 10.78 -5.50 -1.07
N VAL A 32 11.93 -6.01 -1.53
CA VAL A 32 12.90 -5.27 -2.35
C VAL A 32 12.66 -5.59 -3.82
N CYS A 33 12.51 -4.54 -4.62
CA CYS A 33 12.33 -4.59 -6.05
C CYS A 33 13.62 -4.17 -6.75
N TYR A 34 14.04 -4.95 -7.73
CA TYR A 34 15.22 -4.66 -8.52
C TYR A 34 14.84 -3.94 -9.81
N ASN A 35 15.45 -2.78 -10.05
CA ASN A 35 15.31 -2.06 -11.31
C ASN A 35 16.53 -2.32 -12.20
N ARG A 36 16.36 -3.10 -13.28
CA ARG A 36 17.44 -3.40 -14.23
C ARG A 36 17.98 -2.16 -14.94
N LEU A 37 17.16 -1.12 -15.11
CA LEU A 37 17.55 0.11 -15.80
C LEU A 37 18.46 1.00 -14.94
N GLN A 38 18.41 0.84 -13.62
CA GLN A 38 19.15 1.68 -12.65
C GLN A 38 20.17 0.90 -11.83
N THR A 39 20.27 -0.43 -12.02
CA THR A 39 21.12 -1.34 -11.22
C THR A 39 20.98 -1.15 -9.71
N ASP A 40 19.80 -0.70 -9.27
CA ASP A 40 19.53 -0.31 -7.88
C ASP A 40 18.50 -1.26 -7.24
N ASN A 41 18.68 -1.47 -5.95
CA ASN A 41 17.77 -2.22 -5.09
C ASN A 41 16.98 -1.20 -4.26
N ALA A 42 15.70 -1.04 -4.56
CA ALA A 42 14.80 -0.16 -3.81
C ALA A 42 13.65 -0.94 -3.18
N CYS A 43 12.97 -0.36 -2.19
CA CYS A 43 11.72 -0.92 -1.73
C CYS A 43 10.68 -0.92 -2.86
N CYS A 44 9.91 -2.00 -2.94
CA CYS A 44 8.80 -2.12 -3.88
C CYS A 44 7.75 -1.02 -3.65
N VAL A 45 6.87 -0.84 -4.63
CA VAL A 45 5.68 0.02 -4.48
C VAL A 45 4.85 -0.45 -3.28
N ASP A 46 4.30 0.50 -2.52
CA ASP A 46 3.59 0.27 -1.25
C ASP A 46 4.50 -0.17 -0.09
N PHE A 47 5.82 -0.04 -0.25
CA PHE A 47 6.79 -0.21 0.83
C PHE A 47 7.71 1.01 0.97
N TYR A 48 8.21 1.21 2.18
CA TYR A 48 9.22 2.23 2.50
C TYR A 48 10.38 1.60 3.28
N LEU A 49 11.56 2.20 3.16
CA LEU A 49 12.73 1.75 3.91
C LEU A 49 12.64 2.25 5.35
N ASP A 50 12.54 1.32 6.31
CA ASP A 50 12.65 1.64 7.73
C ASP A 50 14.14 1.80 8.08
N PRO A 51 14.61 3.00 8.49
CA PRO A 51 16.02 3.25 8.74
C PRO A 51 16.54 2.53 9.99
N HIS A 52 15.67 2.19 10.94
CA HIS A 52 16.04 1.49 12.17
C HIS A 52 16.20 0.00 11.93
N LEU A 53 15.30 -0.59 11.14
CA LEU A 53 15.27 -2.02 10.88
C LEU A 53 15.98 -2.43 9.59
N LYS A 54 16.42 -1.46 8.77
CA LYS A 54 17.07 -1.66 7.46
C LYS A 54 16.28 -2.62 6.56
N THR A 55 14.96 -2.55 6.64
CA THR A 55 14.03 -3.45 5.93
C THR A 55 12.88 -2.67 5.32
N CYS A 56 12.30 -3.21 4.26
CA CYS A 56 11.17 -2.60 3.59
C CYS A 56 9.87 -2.94 4.34
N ARG A 57 9.22 -1.91 4.90
CA ARG A 57 7.95 -2.03 5.61
C ARG A 57 6.77 -1.61 4.75
N PRO A 58 5.62 -2.29 4.88
CA PRO A 58 4.43 -1.94 4.13
C PRO A 58 3.86 -0.59 4.56
N CYS A 59 3.34 0.16 3.59
CA CYS A 59 2.59 1.38 3.80
C CYS A 59 1.18 1.05 4.29
N TYR A 60 0.83 1.48 5.50
CA TYR A 60 -0.54 1.42 6.02
C TYR A 60 -1.16 2.82 6.01
N GLY A 61 -2.35 2.95 5.43
CA GLY A 61 -3.03 4.24 5.24
C GLY A 61 -2.42 5.13 4.16
N SER A 62 -1.51 4.57 3.37
CA SER A 62 -0.81 5.21 2.27
C SER A 62 -0.39 4.16 1.24
N PHE A 63 -0.03 4.61 0.05
CA PHE A 63 0.36 3.78 -1.08
C PHE A 63 1.39 4.50 -1.96
N GLY A 64 1.92 3.79 -2.96
CA GLY A 64 2.93 4.31 -3.88
C GLY A 64 4.37 4.15 -3.37
N HIS A 65 5.32 4.78 -4.04
CA HIS A 65 6.72 4.75 -3.64
C HIS A 65 6.92 5.50 -2.33
N ASN A 66 7.59 4.87 -1.35
CA ASN A 66 7.85 5.46 -0.04
C ASN A 66 6.59 5.99 0.67
N CYS A 67 5.43 5.39 0.41
CA CYS A 67 4.16 5.80 1.03
C CYS A 67 3.77 7.26 0.77
N SER A 68 4.18 7.83 -0.36
CA SER A 68 3.99 9.25 -0.68
C SER A 68 2.53 9.66 -0.89
N LEU A 69 1.65 8.71 -1.21
CA LEU A 69 0.23 8.98 -1.47
C LEU A 69 -0.62 8.48 -0.30
N ARG A 70 -1.56 9.31 0.17
CA ARG A 70 -2.53 8.90 1.20
C ARG A 70 -3.64 8.07 0.59
N CYS A 71 -4.21 7.15 1.36
CA CYS A 71 -5.36 6.39 0.87
C CYS A 71 -6.52 7.30 0.47
N PRO A 72 -7.19 7.01 -0.66
CA PRO A 72 -8.44 7.66 -1.00
C PRO A 72 -9.52 7.31 0.02
N ASP A 73 -10.49 8.21 0.18
CA ASP A 73 -11.61 8.00 1.09
C ASP A 73 -12.35 6.70 0.76
N GLY A 74 -12.68 5.94 1.82
CA GLY A 74 -13.33 4.63 1.67
C GLY A 74 -12.36 3.47 1.43
N TYR A 75 -11.04 3.69 1.44
CA TYR A 75 -10.03 2.64 1.35
C TYR A 75 -9.06 2.65 2.53
N TYR A 76 -8.54 1.48 2.87
CA TYR A 76 -7.64 1.29 4.00
C TYR A 76 -6.64 0.14 3.78
N GLY A 77 -5.73 0.00 4.75
CA GLY A 77 -4.80 -1.13 4.83
C GLY A 77 -3.54 -0.95 3.99
N HIS A 78 -2.88 -2.07 3.69
CA HIS A 78 -1.64 -2.07 2.91
C HIS A 78 -1.91 -1.66 1.45
N GLY A 79 -1.27 -0.57 1.02
CA GLY A 79 -1.43 -0.04 -0.35
C GLY A 79 -2.87 0.35 -0.68
N CYS A 80 -3.70 0.62 0.34
CA CYS A 80 -5.11 1.01 0.18
C CYS A 80 -5.95 -0.01 -0.61
N ARG A 81 -5.58 -1.30 -0.53
CA ARG A 81 -6.23 -2.37 -1.31
C ARG A 81 -7.54 -2.86 -0.69
N GLN A 82 -7.84 -2.43 0.54
CA GLN A 82 -9.06 -2.83 1.24
C GLN A 82 -10.08 -1.71 1.18
N LYS A 83 -11.34 -2.05 0.91
CA LYS A 83 -12.46 -1.10 0.90
C LYS A 83 -13.12 -1.09 2.28
N CYS A 84 -13.36 0.09 2.83
CA CYS A 84 -14.12 0.27 4.05
C CYS A 84 -15.58 -0.11 3.83
N ASP A 85 -16.11 -0.99 4.68
CA ASP A 85 -17.51 -1.38 4.74
C ASP A 85 -18.08 -1.04 6.13
N CYS A 86 -18.08 0.25 6.43
CA CYS A 86 -18.34 0.75 7.77
C CYS A 86 -19.85 0.90 8.01
N VAL A 87 -20.31 0.44 9.18
CA VAL A 87 -21.70 0.59 9.60
C VAL A 87 -21.87 1.81 10.50
N ASN A 88 -23.12 2.15 10.82
CA ASN A 88 -23.50 3.31 11.65
C ASN A 88 -22.51 3.58 12.80
N ASN A 89 -22.17 4.85 12.99
CA ASN A 89 -21.22 5.33 13.99
C ASN A 89 -19.75 4.94 13.80
N GLN A 90 -19.37 4.42 12.62
CA GLN A 90 -17.99 4.20 12.25
C GLN A 90 -17.49 5.23 11.21
N LYS A 91 -16.19 5.51 11.22
CA LYS A 91 -15.47 6.28 10.21
C LYS A 91 -14.41 5.36 9.61
N CYS A 92 -14.21 5.48 8.30
CA CYS A 92 -13.11 4.83 7.61
C CYS A 92 -11.80 5.51 7.98
N ASP A 93 -10.97 4.80 8.74
CA ASP A 93 -9.59 5.13 9.00
C ASP A 93 -8.70 4.48 7.94
N PRO A 94 -7.80 5.24 7.29
CA PRO A 94 -6.99 4.70 6.21
C PRO A 94 -6.01 3.62 6.68
N LYS A 95 -5.59 3.62 7.95
CA LYS A 95 -4.66 2.59 8.47
C LYS A 95 -5.42 1.34 8.92
N SER A 96 -6.49 1.53 9.67
CA SER A 96 -7.16 0.45 10.43
C SER A 96 -8.50 0.01 9.85
N GLY A 97 -9.06 0.74 8.88
CA GLY A 97 -10.38 0.48 8.33
C GLY A 97 -11.48 1.09 9.18
N CYS A 98 -12.57 0.36 9.41
CA CYS A 98 -13.72 0.91 10.10
C CYS A 98 -13.48 1.01 11.62
N ILE A 99 -13.48 2.24 12.13
CA ILE A 99 -13.34 2.50 13.56
C ILE A 99 -14.52 3.33 14.08
N LEU A 100 -14.87 3.20 15.36
CA LEU A 100 -15.91 4.03 15.96
C LEU A 100 -15.47 5.50 15.99
N TRP A 101 -16.26 6.42 15.42
CA TRP A 101 -15.91 7.84 15.43
C TRP A 101 -16.22 8.53 16.75
N LYS A 102 -16.93 7.85 17.66
CA LYS A 102 -17.39 8.43 18.92
C LYS A 102 -16.31 8.64 20.00
N ASN A 103 -15.05 8.25 19.82
CA ASN A 103 -13.96 8.55 20.78
C ASN A 103 -12.61 8.70 20.06
N ARG A 104 -12.34 9.86 19.43
CA ARG A 104 -11.00 10.21 18.90
C ARG A 104 -10.53 11.62 19.28
N HIS A 105 -10.99 12.15 20.41
CA HIS A 105 -10.35 13.29 21.08
C HIS A 105 -9.50 12.82 22.27
N GLU A 106 -8.75 11.72 22.12
CA GLU A 106 -7.86 11.24 23.20
C GLU A 106 -6.65 10.48 22.64
N LYS A 107 -5.92 11.11 21.70
CA LYS A 107 -4.51 10.83 21.39
C LYS A 107 -3.98 11.84 20.37
N ASP A 108 -3.98 13.11 20.75
CA ASP A 108 -3.12 14.16 20.17
C ASP A 108 -2.81 15.17 21.30
N GLU A 109 -2.24 14.69 22.41
CA GLU A 109 -1.57 15.51 23.42
C GLU A 109 -0.21 14.87 23.71
N GLU A 110 0.83 15.41 23.06
CA GLU A 110 2.15 15.60 23.67
C GLU A 110 2.70 16.96 23.21
#